data_AF-A0A818RC45-F1
#
_entry.id   AF-A0A818RC45-F1
#
_cell.length_a   1.000
_cell.length_b   1.000
_cell.length_c   1.000
_cell.angle_alpha   90.00
_cell.angle_beta   90.00
_cell.angle_gamma   90.00
#
_symmetry.space_group_name_H-M   'P 1'
#
loop_
_entity.id
_entity.type
_entity.pdbx_description
1 polymer ?
#
loop_
_entity_poly.entity_id
_entity_poly.type
_entity_poly.pdbx_seq_one_letter_code
_entity_poly.pdbx_strand_id
1 'polypeptide(L)'
;MRWMRDPITGLKPKLAHLFCYLPFAAGPRNCIGQNFALLEAKVMLAMLIKRCTFELVPGQKVTPDVRITMRPKYGLCRDGANDGHPTDGLARTFRETFDSPPLNTTIWNYGYPWGSYSNHRANTIPRQVKVTPDGLLNITAIPERSINLGISTEFGPIDIDFTSGALNTNGKFCIKNGYVEVQLRAPDLQSTWPSVFLVAQDQNTVPMITVMEVVDARSRYNYGFKYTNDQGGLEEVSERAENRQTSNGLHRFGVDWGYDQMTWYYDDGWVKTIIKSKELRQVDNMCLVIGLGVGGKSKETPVNPRAYPSIMSIDWIDMWQPKYDGFYKIQNVQTGLLMEIDSASNAPGARILQWYDIDGDWQKWHVQYAGHGQYRIIVAHSRQALDANYWPIDGTLLIQQPYNSGNSQLWKINEAVGETPDVVQLVSVQSFNVPGSSGRLVSVPANSINAGVQLQLWQDVKTPNQKWKMIRL
;
A
#
# COMPACT_ATOMS: atom_id res chain seq x y z
N MET A 1 -29.18 -36.05 -18.72
CA MET A 1 -29.72 -36.47 -17.41
C MET A 1 -30.59 -37.71 -17.57
N ARG A 2 -29.99 -38.91 -17.54
CA ARG A 2 -30.68 -40.20 -17.74
C ARG A 2 -31.04 -40.91 -16.42
N TRP A 3 -30.56 -40.37 -15.29
CA TRP A 3 -30.61 -40.98 -13.96
C TRP A 3 -31.71 -40.44 -13.02
N MET A 4 -32.70 -39.69 -13.52
CA MET A 4 -33.71 -39.00 -12.69
C MET A 4 -35.15 -39.46 -12.94
N ARG A 5 -35.32 -40.67 -13.46
CA ARG A 5 -36.63 -41.30 -13.56
C ARG A 5 -36.64 -42.49 -12.62
N ASP A 6 -37.74 -42.64 -11.90
CA ASP A 6 -37.98 -43.82 -11.11
C ASP A 6 -37.85 -45.06 -12.03
N PRO A 7 -37.00 -46.04 -11.69
CA PRO A 7 -36.65 -47.14 -12.60
C PRO A 7 -37.81 -48.12 -12.83
N ILE A 8 -38.90 -48.01 -12.07
CA ILE A 8 -40.08 -48.88 -12.16
C ILE A 8 -41.21 -48.18 -12.92
N THR A 9 -41.42 -46.88 -12.69
CA THR A 9 -42.57 -46.12 -13.22
C THR A 9 -42.21 -45.16 -14.36
N GLY A 10 -40.92 -44.86 -14.57
CA GLY A 10 -40.45 -43.97 -15.64
C GLY A 10 -40.84 -42.49 -15.48
N LEU A 11 -41.53 -42.14 -14.39
CA LEU A 11 -41.97 -40.79 -14.07
C LEU A 11 -40.85 -39.98 -13.40
N LYS A 12 -40.83 -38.66 -13.66
CA LYS A 12 -39.94 -37.75 -12.94
C LYS A 12 -40.49 -37.56 -11.51
N PRO A 13 -39.69 -37.73 -10.44
CA PRO A 13 -40.15 -37.45 -9.09
C PRO A 13 -40.58 -35.99 -8.97
N LYS A 14 -41.68 -35.72 -8.25
CA LYS A 14 -42.09 -34.35 -7.92
C LYS A 14 -40.98 -33.71 -7.09
N LEU A 15 -40.27 -32.78 -7.69
CA LEU A 15 -39.21 -32.02 -7.04
C LEU A 15 -39.82 -31.13 -5.95
N ALA A 16 -39.64 -31.51 -4.69
CA ALA A 16 -40.22 -30.81 -3.54
C ALA A 16 -39.57 -29.43 -3.28
N HIS A 17 -38.38 -29.16 -3.83
CA HIS A 17 -37.66 -27.91 -3.62
C HIS A 17 -36.89 -27.48 -4.88
N LEU A 18 -37.00 -26.21 -5.26
CA LEU A 18 -36.43 -25.62 -6.48
C LEU A 18 -34.90 -25.80 -6.58
N PHE A 19 -34.25 -26.04 -5.45
CA PHE A 19 -32.79 -26.13 -5.31
C PHE A 19 -32.28 -27.49 -4.83
N CYS A 20 -33.09 -28.57 -4.89
CA CYS A 20 -32.68 -29.86 -4.32
C CYS A 20 -31.41 -30.49 -4.94
N TYR A 21 -31.01 -30.04 -6.14
CA TYR A 21 -29.79 -30.48 -6.83
C TYR A 21 -28.58 -29.60 -6.54
N LEU A 22 -28.76 -28.48 -5.84
CA LEU A 22 -27.63 -27.71 -5.31
C LEU A 22 -27.21 -28.39 -3.99
N PRO A 23 -25.96 -28.89 -3.88
CA PRO A 23 -25.54 -29.57 -2.66
C PRO A 23 -25.34 -28.59 -1.49
N PHE A 24 -25.06 -27.31 -1.75
CA PHE A 24 -24.81 -26.27 -0.72
C PHE A 24 -25.51 -24.93 -1.07
N ALA A 25 -25.46 -23.95 -0.16
CA ALA A 25 -26.05 -22.61 -0.28
C ALA A 25 -27.60 -22.58 -0.34
N ALA A 26 -28.19 -22.40 -1.51
CA ALA A 26 -29.65 -22.46 -1.65
C ALA A 26 -30.20 -23.90 -1.58
N GLY A 27 -29.31 -24.89 -1.55
CA GLY A 27 -29.59 -26.31 -1.43
C GLY A 27 -29.93 -26.80 -0.01
N PRO A 28 -30.42 -28.04 0.13
CA PRO A 28 -30.87 -28.59 1.42
C PRO A 28 -29.74 -28.93 2.41
N ARG A 29 -28.47 -28.93 1.99
CA ARG A 29 -27.34 -29.17 2.91
C ARG A 29 -26.55 -27.88 3.12
N ASN A 30 -26.89 -27.16 4.18
CA ASN A 30 -26.18 -25.96 4.60
C ASN A 30 -25.24 -26.24 5.77
N CYS A 31 -24.32 -25.30 6.00
CA CYS A 31 -23.40 -25.37 7.13
C CYS A 31 -24.19 -25.43 8.46
N ILE A 32 -23.91 -26.43 9.29
CA ILE A 32 -24.55 -26.57 10.61
C ILE A 32 -24.31 -25.35 11.50
N GLY A 33 -23.18 -24.66 11.33
CA GLY A 33 -22.81 -23.45 12.06
C GLY A 33 -23.44 -22.16 11.54
N GLN A 34 -24.21 -22.18 10.43
CA GLN A 34 -24.72 -20.96 9.81
C GLN A 34 -25.61 -20.13 10.75
N ASN A 35 -26.49 -20.79 11.50
CA ASN A 35 -27.38 -20.11 12.45
C ASN A 35 -26.59 -19.46 13.60
N PHE A 36 -25.55 -20.13 14.08
CA PHE A 36 -24.68 -19.61 15.12
C PHE A 36 -23.89 -18.40 14.62
N ALA A 37 -23.26 -18.51 13.44
CA ALA A 37 -22.53 -17.40 12.82
C ALA A 37 -23.43 -16.17 12.56
N LEU A 38 -24.68 -16.37 12.12
CA LEU A 38 -25.63 -15.28 11.94
C LEU A 38 -26.06 -14.65 13.26
N LEU A 39 -26.13 -15.42 14.35
CA LEU A 39 -26.40 -14.89 15.67
C LEU A 39 -25.22 -14.03 16.16
N GLU A 40 -23.99 -14.54 16.05
CA GLU A 40 -22.78 -13.79 16.39
C GLU A 40 -22.67 -12.50 15.60
N ALA A 41 -22.89 -12.55 14.28
CA ALA A 41 -22.86 -11.37 13.41
C ALA A 41 -23.90 -10.32 13.84
N LYS A 42 -25.12 -10.74 14.21
CA LYS A 42 -26.16 -9.82 14.71
C LYS A 42 -25.78 -9.18 16.04
N VAL A 43 -25.21 -9.96 16.96
CA VAL A 43 -24.76 -9.45 18.26
C VAL A 43 -23.60 -8.46 18.07
N MET A 44 -22.61 -8.79 17.24
CA MET A 44 -21.52 -7.86 16.90
C MET A 44 -22.05 -6.58 16.27
N LEU A 45 -22.96 -6.68 15.30
CA LEU A 45 -23.56 -5.51 14.67
C LEU A 45 -24.34 -4.64 15.67
N ALA A 46 -25.14 -5.24 16.56
CA ALA A 46 -25.85 -4.51 17.60
C ALA A 46 -24.89 -3.80 18.58
N MET A 47 -23.79 -4.45 18.94
CA MET A 47 -22.74 -3.87 19.78
C MET A 47 -22.03 -2.70 19.09
N LEU A 48 -21.75 -2.83 17.80
CA LEU A 48 -21.14 -1.77 17.00
C LEU A 48 -22.08 -0.59 16.83
N ILE A 49 -23.35 -0.80 16.46
CA ILE A 49 -24.34 0.30 16.32
C ILE A 49 -24.54 1.05 17.65
N LYS A 50 -24.45 0.35 18.79
CA LYS A 50 -24.60 0.98 20.10
C LYS A 50 -23.37 1.80 20.53
N ARG A 51 -22.17 1.48 20.01
CA ARG A 51 -20.90 2.05 20.47
C ARG A 51 -20.21 2.94 19.45
N CYS A 52 -20.60 2.85 18.18
CA CYS A 52 -19.98 3.53 17.07
C CYS A 52 -21.04 4.33 16.29
N THR A 53 -20.66 5.51 15.84
CA THR A 53 -21.41 6.25 14.82
C THR A 53 -20.87 5.84 13.46
N PHE A 54 -21.76 5.49 12.54
CA PHE A 54 -21.39 5.11 11.18
C PHE A 54 -21.70 6.24 10.22
N GLU A 55 -20.71 6.66 9.45
CA GLU A 55 -20.86 7.61 8.35
C GLU A 55 -20.34 6.98 7.07
N LEU A 56 -21.04 7.24 5.96
CA LEU A 56 -20.57 6.81 4.64
C LEU A 56 -19.46 7.77 4.20
N VAL A 57 -18.35 7.21 3.72
CA VAL A 57 -17.28 8.00 3.12
C VAL A 57 -17.87 8.82 1.95
N PRO A 58 -17.66 10.14 1.90
CA PRO A 58 -18.18 10.99 0.83
C PRO A 58 -17.83 10.44 -0.56
N GLY A 59 -18.86 10.24 -1.40
CA GLY A 59 -18.69 9.73 -2.77
C GLY A 59 -18.46 8.22 -2.90
N GLN A 60 -18.40 7.45 -1.81
CA GLN A 60 -18.26 6.00 -1.87
C GLN A 60 -19.50 5.35 -2.48
N LYS A 61 -19.30 4.60 -3.58
CA LYS A 61 -20.33 3.77 -4.20
C LYS A 61 -20.29 2.35 -3.64
N VAL A 62 -21.36 1.94 -2.96
CA VAL A 62 -21.52 0.55 -2.51
C VAL A 62 -22.39 -0.18 -3.53
N THR A 63 -21.75 -0.97 -4.38
CA THR A 63 -22.44 -1.76 -5.42
C THR A 63 -22.20 -3.25 -5.16
N PRO A 64 -23.23 -4.11 -5.13
CA PRO A 64 -23.03 -5.54 -5.02
C PRO A 64 -22.27 -6.09 -6.24
N ASP A 65 -21.16 -6.78 -5.98
CA ASP A 65 -20.45 -7.65 -6.93
C ASP A 65 -20.75 -9.10 -6.55
N VAL A 66 -21.59 -9.75 -7.35
CA VAL A 66 -22.08 -11.11 -7.12
C VAL A 66 -21.19 -12.06 -7.90
N ARG A 67 -20.09 -12.49 -7.27
CA ARG A 67 -19.25 -13.60 -7.75
C ARG A 67 -19.64 -14.89 -7.03
N ILE A 68 -18.69 -15.72 -6.60
CA ILE A 68 -18.94 -16.89 -5.76
C ILE A 68 -19.49 -16.48 -4.38
N THR A 69 -19.04 -15.33 -3.86
CA THR A 69 -19.60 -14.65 -2.68
C THR A 69 -20.06 -13.24 -3.07
N MET A 70 -20.99 -12.68 -2.30
CA MET A 70 -21.40 -11.28 -2.46
C MET A 70 -20.40 -10.38 -1.76
N ARG A 71 -19.84 -9.42 -2.49
CA ARG A 71 -18.92 -8.42 -1.94
C ARG A 71 -19.26 -7.03 -2.48
N PRO A 72 -18.83 -5.94 -1.83
CA PRO A 72 -18.89 -4.61 -2.43
C PRO A 72 -17.89 -4.51 -3.59
N LYS A 73 -18.36 -4.19 -4.80
CA LYS A 73 -17.55 -4.12 -6.04
C LYS A 73 -16.28 -3.29 -5.90
N TYR A 74 -16.38 -2.17 -5.19
CA TYR A 74 -15.29 -1.22 -5.02
C TYR A 74 -14.58 -1.36 -3.66
N GLY A 75 -14.85 -2.45 -2.93
CA GLY A 75 -14.49 -2.60 -1.53
C GLY A 75 -15.31 -1.67 -0.62
N LEU A 76 -14.99 -1.71 0.68
CA LEU A 76 -15.44 -0.68 1.62
C LEU A 76 -14.29 0.30 1.82
N CYS A 77 -14.41 1.51 1.26
CA CYS A 77 -13.50 2.59 1.61
C CYS A 77 -13.61 2.85 3.11
N ARG A 78 -12.46 3.01 3.76
CA ARG A 78 -12.36 3.59 5.09
C ARG A 78 -11.80 4.99 4.90
N ASP A 79 -12.49 5.99 5.44
CA ASP A 79 -11.98 7.35 5.46
C ASP A 79 -11.71 7.71 6.92
N GLY A 80 -10.53 8.26 7.19
CA GLY A 80 -10.22 8.91 8.46
C GLY A 80 -10.13 8.06 9.74
N ALA A 81 -10.29 6.73 9.69
CA ALA A 81 -9.97 5.91 10.86
C ALA A 81 -8.44 5.79 10.95
N ASN A 82 -7.81 6.56 11.84
CA ASN A 82 -6.42 6.37 12.27
C ASN A 82 -6.29 5.04 13.05
N ASP A 83 -6.68 3.92 12.44
CA ASP A 83 -6.65 2.57 13.02
C ASP A 83 -5.27 1.90 12.86
N GLY A 84 -4.31 2.61 12.24
CA GLY A 84 -2.97 2.10 11.95
C GLY A 84 -2.88 1.38 10.62
N HIS A 85 -3.87 1.55 9.72
CA HIS A 85 -3.82 1.02 8.37
C HIS A 85 -2.72 1.74 7.56
N PRO A 86 -2.04 1.04 6.61
CA PRO A 86 -0.92 1.62 5.85
C PRO A 86 -1.31 2.80 4.96
N THR A 87 -2.61 3.00 4.72
CA THR A 87 -3.13 4.11 3.90
C THR A 87 -3.42 5.37 4.69
N ASP A 88 -3.27 5.36 6.01
CA ASP A 88 -3.49 6.53 6.87
C ASP A 88 -2.62 7.70 6.40
N GLY A 89 -3.24 8.86 6.12
CA GLY A 89 -2.52 10.05 5.64
C GLY A 89 -2.07 10.00 4.17
N LEU A 90 -2.48 8.97 3.41
CA LEU A 90 -2.21 8.85 1.97
C LEU A 90 -3.47 9.13 1.13
N ALA A 91 -3.27 9.55 -0.11
CA ALA A 91 -4.32 9.65 -1.12
C ALA A 91 -4.13 8.56 -2.17
N ARG A 92 -5.21 7.86 -2.55
CA ARG A 92 -5.15 6.89 -3.65
C ARG A 92 -4.99 7.63 -4.97
N THR A 93 -3.87 7.43 -5.64
CA THR A 93 -3.56 8.07 -6.93
C THR A 93 -3.70 7.13 -8.11
N PHE A 94 -3.76 5.82 -7.85
CA PHE A 94 -3.95 4.79 -8.86
C PHE A 94 -4.89 3.69 -8.37
N ARG A 95 -5.74 3.22 -9.29
CA ARG A 95 -6.56 2.01 -9.13
C ARG A 95 -6.76 1.35 -10.48
N GLU A 96 -6.45 0.07 -10.54
CA GLU A 96 -6.77 -0.81 -11.67
C GLU A 96 -7.57 -2.00 -11.14
N THR A 97 -8.78 -2.20 -11.68
CA THR A 97 -9.69 -3.31 -11.32
C THR A 97 -9.92 -4.27 -12.47
N PHE A 98 -9.32 -4.01 -13.64
CA PHE A 98 -9.44 -4.82 -14.84
C PHE A 98 -10.89 -5.07 -15.30
N ASP A 99 -11.84 -4.21 -14.89
CA ASP A 99 -13.28 -4.35 -15.20
C ASP A 99 -13.62 -4.14 -16.69
N SER A 100 -12.69 -3.62 -17.49
CA SER A 100 -12.92 -3.22 -18.89
C SER A 100 -11.92 -3.90 -19.83
N PRO A 101 -12.15 -5.16 -20.25
CA PRO A 101 -11.32 -5.81 -21.26
C PRO A 101 -11.46 -5.13 -22.63
N PRO A 102 -10.39 -5.06 -23.46
CA PRO A 102 -9.05 -5.61 -23.25
C PRO A 102 -8.20 -4.76 -22.28
N LEU A 103 -6.99 -5.24 -21.94
CA LEU A 103 -6.05 -4.52 -21.08
C LEU A 103 -5.87 -3.06 -21.53
N ASN A 104 -5.95 -2.11 -20.59
CA ASN A 104 -5.76 -0.70 -20.88
C ASN A 104 -4.29 -0.37 -21.17
N THR A 105 -3.94 -0.25 -22.45
CA THR A 105 -2.57 0.04 -22.89
C THR A 105 -2.17 1.51 -22.73
N THR A 106 -3.03 2.40 -22.21
CA THR A 106 -2.57 3.74 -21.78
C THR A 106 -1.88 3.67 -20.41
N ILE A 107 -2.17 2.63 -19.62
CA ILE A 107 -1.57 2.38 -18.30
C ILE A 107 -0.44 1.34 -18.40
N TRP A 108 -0.66 0.27 -19.17
CA TRP A 108 0.21 -0.90 -19.16
C TRP A 108 1.02 -1.04 -20.44
N ASN A 109 2.31 -1.35 -20.30
CA ASN A 109 3.17 -1.90 -21.35
C ASN A 109 3.21 -3.42 -21.22
N TYR A 110 3.29 -4.14 -22.33
CA TYR A 110 3.58 -5.57 -22.33
C TYR A 110 5.09 -5.82 -22.17
N GLY A 111 5.44 -6.86 -21.42
CA GLY A 111 6.82 -7.28 -21.15
C GLY A 111 7.44 -6.58 -19.94
N TYR A 112 8.73 -6.86 -19.69
CA TYR A 112 9.52 -6.16 -18.69
C TYR A 112 10.04 -4.83 -19.27
N PRO A 113 10.40 -3.84 -18.43
CA PRO A 113 10.97 -2.57 -18.90
C PRO A 113 12.22 -2.73 -19.78
N TRP A 114 13.02 -3.77 -19.51
CA TRP A 114 14.25 -4.12 -20.24
C TRP A 114 14.06 -5.14 -21.38
N GLY A 115 12.81 -5.50 -21.72
CA GLY A 115 12.50 -6.33 -22.88
C GLY A 115 11.53 -7.49 -22.59
N SER A 116 11.37 -8.35 -23.59
CA SER A 116 10.38 -9.44 -23.56
C SER A 116 10.82 -10.67 -22.77
N TYR A 117 11.90 -10.64 -22.00
CA TYR A 117 12.44 -11.83 -21.35
C TYR A 117 12.58 -11.64 -19.84
N SER A 118 12.17 -12.68 -19.11
CA SER A 118 12.58 -12.85 -17.71
C SER A 118 13.99 -13.46 -17.67
N ASN A 119 14.67 -13.43 -16.52
CA ASN A 119 15.99 -14.05 -16.32
C ASN A 119 15.97 -15.61 -16.38
N HIS A 120 14.93 -16.21 -16.97
CA HIS A 120 14.65 -17.65 -16.89
C HIS A 120 14.17 -18.23 -18.24
N ARG A 121 13.27 -19.22 -18.22
CA ARG A 121 12.91 -20.09 -19.35
C ARG A 121 11.70 -19.63 -20.16
N ALA A 122 11.11 -18.47 -19.83
CA ALA A 122 9.89 -17.98 -20.47
C ALA A 122 10.10 -16.70 -21.29
N ASN A 123 9.64 -16.74 -22.55
CA ASN A 123 9.43 -15.56 -23.38
C ASN A 123 8.11 -14.87 -23.00
N THR A 124 8.15 -13.60 -22.63
CA THR A 124 6.95 -12.83 -22.29
C THR A 124 6.33 -12.23 -23.54
N ILE A 125 5.06 -12.58 -23.80
CA ILE A 125 4.35 -12.17 -25.01
C ILE A 125 2.94 -11.67 -24.68
N PRO A 126 2.40 -10.69 -25.43
CA PRO A 126 1.10 -10.10 -25.13
C PRO A 126 -0.07 -11.10 -25.03
N ARG A 127 -0.06 -12.17 -25.84
CA ARG A 127 -1.17 -13.15 -25.87
C ARG A 127 -1.31 -13.98 -24.59
N GLN A 128 -0.30 -13.98 -23.72
CA GLN A 128 -0.33 -14.65 -22.41
C GLN A 128 -0.87 -13.77 -21.29
N VAL A 129 -1.20 -12.52 -21.60
CA VAL A 129 -1.82 -11.58 -20.68
C VAL A 129 -3.25 -11.33 -21.14
N LYS A 130 -4.24 -11.68 -20.31
CA LYS A 130 -5.66 -11.55 -20.65
C LYS A 130 -6.44 -11.00 -19.49
N VAL A 131 -7.24 -9.98 -19.75
CA VAL A 131 -8.30 -9.53 -18.84
C VAL A 131 -9.55 -10.38 -19.12
N THR A 132 -10.07 -11.04 -18.10
CA THR A 132 -11.28 -11.87 -18.20
C THR A 132 -12.53 -11.01 -18.14
N PRO A 133 -13.69 -11.49 -18.67
CA PRO A 133 -14.95 -10.74 -18.60
C PRO A 133 -15.44 -10.44 -17.18
N ASP A 134 -15.01 -11.23 -16.19
CA ASP A 134 -15.35 -11.05 -14.77
C ASP A 134 -14.41 -10.10 -14.03
N GLY A 135 -13.42 -9.50 -14.71
CA GLY A 135 -12.54 -8.48 -14.12
C GLY A 135 -11.34 -9.04 -13.38
N LEU A 136 -10.70 -10.09 -13.92
CA LEU A 136 -9.40 -10.58 -13.46
C LEU A 136 -8.36 -10.43 -14.57
N LEU A 137 -7.18 -9.95 -14.22
CA LEU A 137 -6.00 -10.08 -15.07
C LEU A 137 -5.37 -11.46 -14.87
N ASN A 138 -5.30 -12.27 -15.93
CA ASN A 138 -4.59 -13.53 -15.94
C ASN A 138 -3.31 -13.42 -16.76
N ILE A 139 -2.18 -13.72 -16.11
CA ILE A 139 -0.88 -13.95 -16.73
C ILE A 139 -0.65 -15.47 -16.77
N THR A 140 -0.54 -16.03 -17.97
CA THR A 140 -0.50 -17.50 -18.18
C THR A 140 0.84 -17.94 -18.70
N ALA A 141 1.46 -18.93 -18.04
CA ALA A 141 2.62 -19.64 -18.54
C ALA A 141 2.19 -20.96 -19.19
N ILE A 142 2.75 -21.28 -20.37
CA ILE A 142 2.54 -22.56 -21.07
C ILE A 142 3.84 -23.10 -21.69
N PRO A 143 3.97 -24.43 -21.90
CA PRO A 143 5.07 -25.00 -22.65
C PRO A 143 4.90 -24.64 -24.13
N GLU A 144 5.76 -23.74 -24.61
CA GLU A 144 5.77 -23.28 -25.98
C GLU A 144 7.18 -22.76 -26.29
N ARG A 145 7.90 -23.48 -27.17
CA ARG A 145 9.28 -23.14 -27.49
C ARG A 145 9.35 -21.91 -28.39
N SER A 146 10.15 -20.93 -27.98
CA SER A 146 10.54 -19.80 -28.84
C SER A 146 11.91 -20.13 -29.46
N ILE A 147 11.97 -20.26 -30.80
CA ILE A 147 13.22 -20.58 -31.52
C ILE A 147 14.05 -19.30 -31.74
N ASN A 148 15.37 -19.40 -31.58
CA ASN A 148 16.38 -18.40 -31.99
C ASN A 148 16.21 -16.99 -31.43
N LEU A 149 16.42 -16.82 -30.13
CA LEU A 149 16.45 -15.49 -29.53
C LEU A 149 17.85 -14.99 -29.18
N GLY A 150 18.88 -15.85 -29.20
CA GLY A 150 20.27 -15.45 -28.93
C GLY A 150 20.51 -14.91 -27.51
N ILE A 151 19.64 -15.26 -26.55
CA ILE A 151 19.65 -14.67 -25.20
C ILE A 151 20.57 -15.47 -24.27
N SER A 152 21.48 -14.76 -23.61
CA SER A 152 22.18 -15.24 -22.42
C SER A 152 21.53 -14.61 -21.19
N THR A 153 21.21 -15.43 -20.20
CA THR A 153 20.80 -14.97 -18.86
C THR A 153 22.03 -14.82 -17.97
N GLU A 154 21.85 -14.39 -16.72
CA GLU A 154 22.91 -14.41 -15.68
C GLU A 154 23.52 -15.80 -15.48
N PHE A 155 22.78 -16.86 -15.83
CA PHE A 155 23.27 -18.22 -15.77
C PHE A 155 23.96 -18.68 -17.07
N GLY A 156 23.99 -17.88 -18.13
CA GLY A 156 24.43 -18.22 -19.49
C GLY A 156 23.26 -18.55 -20.44
N PRO A 157 23.51 -19.25 -21.57
CA PRO A 157 22.45 -19.64 -22.51
C PRO A 157 21.41 -20.54 -21.83
N ILE A 158 20.12 -20.25 -21.99
CA ILE A 158 19.00 -21.03 -21.47
C ILE A 158 18.02 -21.33 -22.62
N ASP A 159 17.48 -22.55 -22.65
CA ASP A 159 16.37 -22.90 -23.55
C ASP A 159 15.09 -22.15 -23.16
N ILE A 160 14.57 -21.34 -24.07
CA ILE A 160 13.28 -20.66 -23.92
C ILE A 160 12.17 -21.58 -24.43
N ASP A 161 11.81 -22.55 -23.59
CA ASP A 161 10.81 -23.58 -23.89
C ASP A 161 9.40 -23.27 -23.35
N PHE A 162 9.22 -22.08 -22.76
CA PHE A 162 7.93 -21.57 -22.30
C PHE A 162 7.60 -20.21 -22.91
N THR A 163 6.30 -19.93 -23.04
CA THR A 163 5.79 -18.56 -23.16
C THR A 163 5.03 -18.18 -21.90
N SER A 164 5.13 -16.91 -21.51
CA SER A 164 4.44 -16.32 -20.36
C SER A 164 4.09 -14.86 -20.64
N GLY A 165 3.72 -14.09 -19.61
CA GLY A 165 3.47 -12.66 -19.71
C GLY A 165 4.13 -11.87 -18.58
N ALA A 166 4.32 -10.59 -18.87
CA ALA A 166 4.68 -9.57 -17.90
C ALA A 166 4.03 -8.25 -18.32
N LEU A 167 3.81 -7.36 -17.37
CA LEU A 167 3.35 -6.00 -17.59
C LEU A 167 4.18 -5.03 -16.76
N ASN A 168 4.30 -3.79 -17.25
CA ASN A 168 4.89 -2.71 -16.48
C ASN A 168 4.21 -1.36 -16.75
N THR A 169 4.40 -0.42 -15.83
CA THR A 169 3.89 0.96 -15.95
C THR A 169 4.97 1.98 -16.32
N ASN A 170 6.16 1.52 -16.76
CA ASN A 170 7.29 2.41 -17.04
C ASN A 170 6.95 3.45 -18.11
N GLY A 171 7.27 4.72 -17.84
CA GLY A 171 6.93 5.84 -18.73
C GLY A 171 5.43 6.19 -18.79
N LYS A 172 4.58 5.54 -17.99
CA LYS A 172 3.13 5.77 -17.93
C LYS A 172 2.68 6.21 -16.54
N PHE A 173 2.99 5.41 -15.52
CA PHE A 173 2.64 5.70 -14.13
C PHE A 173 3.70 5.17 -13.17
N CYS A 174 4.27 6.04 -12.36
CA CYS A 174 5.29 5.71 -11.37
C CYS A 174 5.07 6.60 -10.14
N ILE A 175 5.40 6.10 -8.95
CA ILE A 175 5.27 6.86 -7.70
C ILE A 175 6.58 6.89 -6.95
N LYS A 176 6.85 7.96 -6.22
CA LYS A 176 8.11 8.13 -5.49
C LYS A 176 8.10 7.51 -4.11
N ASN A 177 7.03 7.75 -3.36
CA ASN A 177 6.82 7.31 -1.98
C ASN A 177 5.33 6.96 -1.81
N GLY A 178 5.02 6.20 -0.77
CA GLY A 178 3.66 5.84 -0.39
C GLY A 178 3.46 4.34 -0.32
N TYR A 179 2.25 3.88 -0.65
CA TYR A 179 1.83 2.50 -0.47
C TYR A 179 1.41 1.89 -1.81
N VAL A 180 1.77 0.63 -2.02
CA VAL A 180 1.28 -0.19 -3.14
C VAL A 180 0.68 -1.45 -2.57
N GLU A 181 -0.50 -1.81 -3.05
CA GLU A 181 -1.17 -3.05 -2.68
C GLU A 181 -1.73 -3.74 -3.91
N VAL A 182 -1.52 -5.06 -3.96
CA VAL A 182 -2.01 -5.90 -5.03
C VAL A 182 -2.78 -7.07 -4.43
N GLN A 183 -4.00 -7.29 -4.91
CA GLN A 183 -4.75 -8.51 -4.61
C GLN A 183 -4.58 -9.52 -5.74
N LEU A 184 -3.91 -10.63 -5.44
CA LEU A 184 -3.59 -11.66 -6.43
C LEU A 184 -3.60 -13.08 -5.85
N ARG A 185 -3.74 -14.04 -6.74
CA ARG A 185 -3.46 -15.46 -6.52
C ARG A 185 -2.22 -15.82 -7.33
N ALA A 186 -1.14 -16.17 -6.63
CA ALA A 186 0.11 -16.58 -7.25
C ALA A 186 0.17 -18.12 -7.29
N PRO A 187 0.48 -18.73 -8.45
CA PRO A 187 0.70 -20.17 -8.52
C PRO A 187 1.92 -20.55 -7.69
N ASP A 188 1.88 -21.75 -7.12
CA ASP A 188 2.93 -22.29 -6.25
C ASP A 188 3.59 -23.55 -6.85
N LEU A 189 3.40 -23.74 -8.16
CA LEU A 189 4.06 -24.77 -8.93
C LEU A 189 5.57 -24.55 -8.83
N GLN A 190 6.33 -25.62 -8.57
CA GLN A 190 7.77 -25.54 -8.28
C GLN A 190 8.59 -24.76 -9.31
N SER A 191 8.16 -24.68 -10.56
CA SER A 191 8.88 -24.00 -11.64
C SER A 191 8.29 -22.65 -12.02
N THR A 192 7.31 -22.15 -11.28
CA THR A 192 6.77 -20.81 -11.53
C THR A 192 7.40 -19.79 -10.61
N TRP A 193 7.69 -18.62 -11.16
CA TRP A 193 8.20 -17.47 -10.43
C TRP A 193 7.26 -16.26 -10.60
N PRO A 194 6.08 -16.25 -9.95
CA PRO A 194 5.24 -15.06 -9.85
C PRO A 194 5.98 -13.94 -9.14
N SER A 195 5.92 -12.73 -9.70
CA SER A 195 6.57 -11.57 -9.12
C SER A 195 5.76 -10.29 -9.28
N VAL A 196 5.80 -9.47 -8.23
CA VAL A 196 5.34 -8.08 -8.19
C VAL A 196 6.44 -7.26 -7.53
N PHE A 197 6.98 -6.32 -8.27
CA PHE A 197 8.06 -5.46 -7.80
C PHE A 197 7.97 -4.09 -8.45
N LEU A 198 8.73 -3.14 -7.91
CA LEU A 198 8.91 -1.83 -8.50
C LEU A 198 10.38 -1.59 -8.81
N VAL A 199 10.63 -0.96 -9.96
CA VAL A 199 11.96 -0.50 -10.38
C VAL A 199 11.95 0.99 -10.65
N ALA A 200 13.10 1.63 -10.52
CA ALA A 200 13.25 3.02 -10.90
C ALA A 200 12.90 3.24 -12.38
N GLN A 201 12.28 4.38 -12.68
CA GLN A 201 11.81 4.75 -14.03
C GLN A 201 12.94 4.83 -15.07
N ASP A 202 14.15 5.16 -14.62
CA ASP A 202 15.36 5.18 -15.43
C ASP A 202 15.87 3.76 -15.80
N GLN A 203 15.19 2.72 -15.32
CA GLN A 203 15.50 1.31 -15.54
C GLN A 203 16.86 0.88 -14.97
N ASN A 204 17.40 1.63 -14.01
CA ASN A 204 18.52 1.14 -13.21
C ASN A 204 18.11 -0.11 -12.42
N THR A 205 19.05 -1.02 -12.22
CA THR A 205 18.82 -2.28 -11.48
C THR A 205 18.55 -2.06 -9.99
N VAL A 206 18.92 -0.88 -9.47
CA VAL A 206 18.63 -0.39 -8.13
C VAL A 206 18.29 1.10 -8.20
N PRO A 207 17.42 1.61 -7.29
CA PRO A 207 16.69 0.86 -6.28
C PRO A 207 15.61 -0.06 -6.88
N MET A 208 15.34 -1.18 -6.21
CA MET A 208 14.25 -2.10 -6.56
C MET A 208 13.51 -2.53 -5.30
N ILE A 209 12.19 -2.45 -5.32
CA ILE A 209 11.32 -2.85 -4.20
C ILE A 209 10.56 -4.09 -4.61
N THR A 210 10.85 -5.22 -3.97
CA THR A 210 10.10 -6.45 -4.16
C THR A 210 8.89 -6.45 -3.23
N VAL A 211 7.68 -6.36 -3.79
CA VAL A 211 6.42 -6.50 -3.05
C VAL A 211 6.22 -7.97 -2.69
N MET A 212 6.31 -8.84 -3.70
CA MET A 212 6.29 -10.28 -3.52
C MET A 212 6.98 -11.02 -4.67
N GLU A 213 7.66 -12.12 -4.35
CA GLU A 213 8.13 -13.12 -5.30
C GLU A 213 7.92 -14.53 -4.75
N VAL A 214 7.41 -15.46 -5.56
CA VAL A 214 7.29 -16.87 -5.18
C VAL A 214 8.25 -17.68 -6.04
N VAL A 215 9.46 -17.93 -5.54
CA VAL A 215 10.57 -18.45 -6.38
C VAL A 215 10.64 -19.99 -6.42
N ASP A 216 10.30 -20.67 -5.32
CA ASP A 216 10.26 -22.13 -5.23
C ASP A 216 9.44 -22.55 -3.97
N ALA A 217 8.31 -23.24 -4.18
CA ALA A 217 7.41 -23.94 -3.21
C ALA A 217 6.38 -23.17 -2.31
N ARG A 218 5.09 -23.44 -2.58
CA ARG A 218 3.98 -24.04 -1.77
C ARG A 218 3.51 -23.53 -0.38
N SER A 219 4.12 -22.53 0.25
CA SER A 219 3.48 -21.77 1.35
C SER A 219 4.32 -20.58 1.83
N ARG A 220 5.04 -19.91 0.92
CA ARG A 220 5.89 -18.76 1.27
C ARG A 220 6.07 -17.84 0.09
N TYR A 221 6.46 -16.61 0.38
CA TYR A 221 6.92 -15.64 -0.62
C TYR A 221 8.10 -14.82 -0.07
N ASN A 222 8.92 -14.30 -0.98
CA ASN A 222 10.01 -13.39 -0.68
C ASN A 222 9.55 -11.95 -0.88
N TYR A 223 10.12 -11.05 -0.11
CA TYR A 223 9.96 -9.60 -0.25
C TYR A 223 11.30 -8.94 0.09
N GLY A 224 11.50 -7.70 -0.35
CA GLY A 224 12.79 -7.08 -0.14
C GLY A 224 13.02 -5.75 -0.82
N PHE A 225 14.21 -5.20 -0.58
CA PHE A 225 14.66 -3.92 -1.10
C PHE A 225 16.12 -4.03 -1.53
N LYS A 226 16.39 -3.83 -2.81
CA LYS A 226 17.74 -3.75 -3.39
C LYS A 226 18.15 -2.29 -3.54
N TYR A 227 19.38 -1.98 -3.13
CA TYR A 227 19.90 -0.61 -3.10
C TYR A 227 21.43 -0.59 -3.27
N THR A 228 21.98 0.61 -3.48
CA THR A 228 23.43 0.83 -3.45
C THR A 228 23.85 1.21 -2.04
N ASN A 229 24.77 0.49 -1.42
CA ASN A 229 25.27 0.80 -0.09
C ASN A 229 26.23 2.00 -0.11
N ASP A 230 26.68 2.41 1.07
CA ASP A 230 27.55 3.58 1.26
C ASP A 230 28.92 3.50 0.58
N GLN A 231 29.35 2.29 0.23
CA GLN A 231 30.62 2.04 -0.46
C GLN A 231 30.43 1.96 -1.97
N GLY A 232 29.22 2.19 -2.49
CA GLY A 232 28.88 2.05 -3.90
C GLY A 232 28.61 0.61 -4.35
N GLY A 233 28.56 -0.35 -3.42
CA GLY A 233 28.26 -1.75 -3.69
C GLY A 233 26.76 -2.04 -3.73
N LEU A 234 26.34 -3.05 -4.49
CA LEU A 234 24.94 -3.48 -4.50
C LEU A 234 24.64 -4.36 -3.28
N GLU A 235 23.54 -4.05 -2.58
CA GLU A 235 23.03 -4.80 -1.44
C GLU A 235 21.54 -5.07 -1.59
N GLU A 236 21.05 -6.07 -0.85
CA GLU A 236 19.65 -6.42 -0.78
C GLU A 236 19.28 -6.79 0.66
N VAL A 237 18.19 -6.21 1.17
CA VAL A 237 17.43 -6.83 2.25
C VAL A 237 16.41 -7.75 1.60
N SER A 238 16.62 -9.06 1.69
CA SER A 238 15.73 -10.09 1.14
C SER A 238 15.29 -11.00 2.27
N GLU A 239 13.99 -11.02 2.58
CA GLU A 239 13.42 -11.86 3.62
C GLU A 239 12.33 -12.77 3.05
N ARG A 240 11.92 -13.76 3.86
CA ARG A 240 10.91 -14.75 3.49
C ARG A 240 9.79 -14.74 4.50
N ALA A 241 8.55 -14.64 4.02
CA ALA A 241 7.37 -14.84 4.83
C ALA A 241 6.94 -16.32 4.74
N GLU A 242 7.12 -17.07 5.82
CA GLU A 242 6.74 -18.49 5.91
C GLU A 242 5.24 -18.68 6.22
N ASN A 243 4.73 -19.88 5.95
CA ASN A 243 3.34 -20.31 6.24
C ASN A 243 2.24 -19.45 5.58
N ARG A 244 2.52 -18.88 4.41
CA ARG A 244 1.57 -18.11 3.58
C ARG A 244 1.30 -18.85 2.27
N GLN A 245 0.19 -19.59 2.19
CA GLN A 245 -0.22 -20.21 0.92
C GLN A 245 -0.74 -19.14 -0.03
N THR A 246 -0.08 -18.94 -1.18
CA THR A 246 -0.44 -17.90 -2.15
C THR A 246 -1.38 -18.40 -3.24
N SER A 247 -1.55 -19.71 -3.34
CA SER A 247 -2.26 -20.42 -4.43
C SER A 247 -3.70 -20.79 -4.06
N ASN A 248 -4.06 -20.80 -2.77
CA ASN A 248 -5.35 -21.27 -2.28
C ASN A 248 -6.46 -20.20 -2.38
N GLY A 249 -6.14 -18.97 -2.77
CA GLY A 249 -7.08 -17.87 -2.88
C GLY A 249 -6.42 -16.58 -3.36
N LEU A 250 -7.21 -15.50 -3.40
CA LEU A 250 -6.71 -14.15 -3.58
C LEU A 250 -6.20 -13.63 -2.23
N HIS A 251 -4.97 -13.13 -2.21
CA HIS A 251 -4.34 -12.51 -1.04
C HIS A 251 -3.91 -11.09 -1.37
N ARG A 252 -3.84 -10.24 -0.33
CA ARG A 252 -3.31 -8.88 -0.45
C ARG A 252 -1.83 -8.86 -0.07
N PHE A 253 -1.01 -8.35 -0.98
CA PHE A 253 0.41 -8.09 -0.75
C PHE A 253 0.62 -6.60 -0.88
N GLY A 254 1.27 -5.98 0.11
CA GLY A 254 1.54 -4.55 0.06
C GLY A 254 2.89 -4.16 0.61
N VAL A 255 3.37 -3.00 0.15
CA VAL A 255 4.56 -2.35 0.68
C VAL A 255 4.33 -0.84 0.76
N ASP A 256 4.65 -0.28 1.91
CA ASP A 256 4.65 1.15 2.19
C ASP A 256 6.09 1.62 2.37
N TRP A 257 6.46 2.75 1.79
CA TRP A 257 7.79 3.31 1.96
C TRP A 257 7.79 4.84 1.95
N GLY A 258 8.65 5.39 2.80
CA GLY A 258 8.98 6.81 2.81
C GLY A 258 10.49 7.00 3.00
N TYR A 259 10.85 8.19 3.45
CA TYR A 259 12.24 8.61 3.60
C TYR A 259 12.99 7.97 4.76
N ASP A 260 12.30 7.30 5.68
CA ASP A 260 12.93 6.74 6.88
C ASP A 260 12.70 5.23 7.03
N GLN A 261 11.52 4.75 6.66
CA GLN A 261 11.16 3.36 6.80
C GLN A 261 10.39 2.80 5.60
N MET A 262 10.44 1.47 5.50
CA MET A 262 9.68 0.68 4.54
C MET A 262 9.07 -0.52 5.26
N THR A 263 7.79 -0.78 5.03
CA THR A 263 7.01 -1.82 5.71
C THR A 263 6.23 -2.68 4.72
N TRP A 264 6.32 -4.00 4.86
CA TRP A 264 5.57 -4.97 4.06
C TRP A 264 4.37 -5.54 4.83
N TYR A 265 3.32 -5.86 4.07
CA TYR A 265 2.03 -6.32 4.57
C TYR A 265 1.53 -7.56 3.81
N TYR A 266 0.79 -8.42 4.50
CA TYR A 266 0.10 -9.58 3.95
C TYR A 266 -1.28 -9.74 4.62
N ASP A 267 -2.35 -9.70 3.83
CA ASP A 267 -3.76 -9.78 4.29
C ASP A 267 -4.05 -8.87 5.50
N ASP A 268 -3.68 -7.59 5.40
CA ASP A 268 -3.74 -6.55 6.46
C ASP A 268 -2.81 -6.78 7.66
N GLY A 269 -2.13 -7.92 7.70
CA GLY A 269 -1.14 -8.26 8.71
C GLY A 269 0.21 -7.61 8.42
N TRP A 270 0.87 -7.18 9.49
CA TRP A 270 2.24 -6.67 9.44
C TRP A 270 3.20 -7.82 9.17
N VAL A 271 4.15 -7.62 8.25
CA VAL A 271 5.17 -8.63 7.95
C VAL A 271 6.51 -8.17 8.50
N LYS A 272 7.01 -7.02 8.03
CA LYS A 272 8.34 -6.52 8.42
C LYS A 272 8.45 -5.03 8.16
N THR A 273 9.20 -4.33 9.01
CA THR A 273 9.67 -2.96 8.79
C THR A 273 11.19 -2.93 8.77
N ILE A 274 11.76 -2.13 7.87
CA ILE A 274 13.16 -1.73 7.87
C ILE A 274 13.28 -0.23 8.09
N ILE A 275 14.31 0.18 8.82
CA ILE A 275 14.67 1.60 9.01
C ILE A 275 16.01 1.79 8.31
N LYS A 276 15.97 2.42 7.13
CA LYS A 276 17.11 2.59 6.22
C LYS A 276 17.07 3.98 5.57
N SER A 277 16.98 5.02 6.40
CA SER A 277 16.76 6.40 5.92
C SER A 277 17.78 6.88 4.88
N LYS A 278 19.01 6.34 4.88
CA LYS A 278 20.04 6.74 3.92
C LYS A 278 19.82 6.09 2.56
N GLU A 279 19.52 4.81 2.55
CA GLU A 279 19.27 4.02 1.35
C GLU A 279 17.92 4.36 0.73
N LEU A 280 16.90 4.58 1.54
CA LEU A 280 15.55 4.97 1.08
C LEU A 280 15.54 6.34 0.40
N ARG A 281 16.52 7.22 0.69
CA ARG A 281 16.70 8.48 -0.06
C ARG A 281 17.13 8.29 -1.51
N GLN A 282 17.59 7.10 -1.89
CA GLN A 282 17.91 6.76 -3.29
C GLN A 282 16.64 6.43 -4.10
N VAL A 283 15.54 6.12 -3.42
CA VAL A 283 14.26 5.82 -4.07
C VAL A 283 13.75 7.09 -4.76
N ASP A 284 13.45 6.94 -6.05
CA ASP A 284 12.85 7.99 -6.85
C ASP A 284 11.57 7.46 -7.51
N ASN A 285 11.19 7.92 -8.71
CA ASN A 285 9.97 7.44 -9.36
C ASN A 285 10.06 5.93 -9.63
N MET A 286 9.29 5.15 -8.88
CA MET A 286 9.21 3.70 -8.94
C MET A 286 8.00 3.28 -9.79
N CYS A 287 8.26 2.49 -10.83
CA CYS A 287 7.24 1.98 -11.74
C CYS A 287 6.95 0.50 -11.43
N LEU A 288 5.69 0.11 -11.48
CA LEU A 288 5.25 -1.24 -11.16
C LEU A 288 5.60 -2.21 -12.28
N VAL A 289 6.02 -3.42 -11.90
CA VAL A 289 6.26 -4.56 -12.78
C VAL A 289 5.62 -5.80 -12.19
N ILE A 290 4.86 -6.52 -13.02
CA ILE A 290 4.21 -7.78 -12.67
C ILE A 290 4.54 -8.84 -13.71
N GLY A 291 4.83 -10.05 -13.29
CA GLY A 291 5.19 -11.11 -14.22
C GLY A 291 5.06 -12.51 -13.64
N LEU A 292 5.00 -13.49 -14.54
CA LEU A 292 5.04 -14.90 -14.20
C LEU A 292 6.25 -15.55 -14.88
N GLY A 293 7.38 -15.60 -14.19
CA GLY A 293 8.56 -16.32 -14.66
C GLY A 293 8.35 -17.83 -14.67
N VAL A 294 9.15 -18.54 -15.47
CA VAL A 294 9.25 -20.01 -15.45
C VAL A 294 10.71 -20.42 -15.29
N GLY A 295 11.02 -21.24 -14.30
CA GLY A 295 12.37 -21.60 -13.87
C GLY A 295 12.55 -21.34 -12.38
N GLY A 296 13.80 -21.17 -11.94
CA GLY A 296 14.13 -20.84 -10.56
C GLY A 296 15.56 -20.28 -10.46
N LYS A 297 16.14 -20.33 -9.25
CA LYS A 297 17.45 -19.71 -8.95
C LYS A 297 18.66 -20.38 -9.60
N SER A 298 18.45 -21.44 -10.39
CA SER A 298 19.52 -22.08 -11.16
C SER A 298 19.01 -22.61 -12.48
N LYS A 299 19.94 -22.87 -13.41
CA LYS A 299 19.66 -23.56 -14.68
C LYS A 299 19.07 -24.97 -14.49
N GLU A 300 19.30 -25.57 -13.34
CA GLU A 300 18.91 -26.95 -13.04
C GLU A 300 17.55 -27.05 -12.34
N THR A 301 16.87 -25.93 -12.07
CA THR A 301 15.54 -25.95 -11.43
C THR A 301 14.60 -26.90 -12.19
N PRO A 302 14.07 -27.95 -11.54
CA PRO A 302 13.22 -28.92 -12.20
C PRO A 302 11.95 -28.29 -12.76
N VAL A 303 11.67 -28.54 -14.04
CA VAL A 303 10.44 -28.08 -14.70
C VAL A 303 9.70 -29.29 -15.25
N ASN A 304 8.40 -29.40 -14.92
CA ASN A 304 7.51 -30.41 -15.47
C ASN A 304 6.51 -29.76 -16.44
N PRO A 305 6.74 -29.78 -17.75
CA PRO A 305 5.83 -29.20 -18.75
C PRO A 305 4.39 -29.72 -18.67
N ARG A 306 4.17 -30.94 -18.17
CA ARG A 306 2.82 -31.53 -18.04
C ARG A 306 1.99 -30.91 -16.91
N ALA A 307 2.60 -30.13 -16.02
CA ALA A 307 1.90 -29.44 -14.92
C ALA A 307 1.34 -28.06 -15.34
N TYR A 308 1.53 -27.65 -16.59
CA TYR A 308 1.06 -26.39 -17.15
C TYR A 308 -0.24 -26.58 -17.95
N PRO A 309 -1.08 -25.54 -18.16
CA PRO A 309 -0.84 -24.11 -17.92
C PRO A 309 -0.76 -23.75 -16.43
N SER A 310 0.03 -22.73 -16.11
CA SER A 310 0.01 -22.10 -14.79
C SER A 310 -0.41 -20.64 -14.91
N ILE A 311 -1.24 -20.17 -13.99
CA ILE A 311 -1.90 -18.87 -14.10
C ILE A 311 -1.70 -18.08 -12.81
N MET A 312 -1.16 -16.88 -12.94
CA MET A 312 -1.21 -15.83 -11.93
C MET A 312 -2.44 -14.95 -12.22
N SER A 313 -3.31 -14.80 -11.23
CA SER A 313 -4.56 -14.05 -11.35
C SER A 313 -4.54 -12.83 -10.43
N ILE A 314 -4.77 -11.64 -10.97
CA ILE A 314 -4.78 -10.37 -10.24
C ILE A 314 -6.20 -9.78 -10.32
N ASP A 315 -6.77 -9.41 -9.18
CA ASP A 315 -8.12 -8.81 -9.09
C ASP A 315 -8.05 -7.29 -9.16
N TRP A 316 -7.15 -6.68 -8.38
CA TRP A 316 -6.93 -5.24 -8.43
C TRP A 316 -5.54 -4.84 -7.93
N ILE A 317 -5.16 -3.63 -8.30
CA ILE A 317 -3.93 -2.95 -7.88
C ILE A 317 -4.31 -1.53 -7.47
N ASP A 318 -3.98 -1.14 -6.25
CA ASP A 318 -4.12 0.23 -5.77
C ASP A 318 -2.72 0.77 -5.42
N MET A 319 -2.48 2.05 -5.72
CA MET A 319 -1.28 2.77 -5.29
C MET A 319 -1.70 4.10 -4.66
N TRP A 320 -1.08 4.43 -3.54
CA TRP A 320 -1.36 5.63 -2.76
C TRP A 320 -0.09 6.43 -2.58
N GLN A 321 -0.22 7.74 -2.64
CA GLN A 321 0.88 8.68 -2.42
C GLN A 321 0.59 9.57 -1.21
N PRO A 322 1.63 10.12 -0.57
CA PRO A 322 1.46 11.09 0.50
C PRO A 322 0.63 12.29 0.05
N LYS A 323 -0.32 12.71 0.89
CA LYS A 323 -1.12 13.93 0.63
C LYS A 323 -0.26 15.19 0.67
N TYR A 324 0.82 15.15 1.45
CA TYR A 324 1.73 16.27 1.66
C TYR A 324 3.17 15.85 1.35
N ASP A 325 3.82 16.53 0.41
CA ASP A 325 5.24 16.34 0.11
C ASP A 325 5.79 17.59 -0.56
N GLY A 326 6.98 18.03 -0.13
CA GLY A 326 7.62 19.26 -0.59
C GLY A 326 7.52 20.43 0.40
N PHE A 327 7.65 21.66 -0.10
CA PHE A 327 7.75 22.85 0.74
C PHE A 327 6.40 23.53 0.97
N TYR A 328 6.15 23.93 2.21
CA TYR A 328 4.91 24.57 2.65
C TYR A 328 5.19 25.74 3.60
N LYS A 329 4.31 26.74 3.59
CA LYS A 329 4.02 27.57 4.76
C LYS A 329 2.89 26.90 5.54
N ILE A 330 3.00 26.86 6.87
CA ILE A 330 2.00 26.23 7.74
C ILE A 330 1.31 27.35 8.54
N GLN A 331 0.07 27.67 8.19
CA GLN A 331 -0.66 28.81 8.74
C GLN A 331 -1.70 28.37 9.76
N ASN A 332 -1.77 29.01 10.92
CA ASN A 332 -2.83 28.75 11.88
C ASN A 332 -4.17 29.29 11.37
N VAL A 333 -5.23 28.48 11.44
CA VAL A 333 -6.57 28.85 10.94
C VAL A 333 -7.20 29.98 11.75
N GLN A 334 -6.97 30.04 13.06
CA GLN A 334 -7.56 31.07 13.92
C GLN A 334 -6.96 32.44 13.67
N THR A 335 -5.63 32.51 13.55
CA THR A 335 -4.89 33.78 13.59
C THR A 335 -4.43 34.24 12.21
N GLY A 336 -4.33 33.35 11.24
CA GLY A 336 -3.69 33.62 9.95
C GLY A 336 -2.17 33.78 10.04
N LEU A 337 -1.56 33.53 11.21
CA LEU A 337 -0.12 33.61 11.43
C LEU A 337 0.57 32.29 11.05
N LEU A 338 1.85 32.37 10.65
CA LEU A 338 2.64 31.22 10.21
C LEU A 338 3.43 30.59 11.35
N MET A 339 3.57 29.27 11.33
CA MET A 339 4.56 28.54 12.11
C MET A 339 5.97 28.95 11.67
N GLU A 340 6.80 29.36 12.62
CA GLU A 340 8.10 30.00 12.38
C GLU A 340 9.15 29.57 13.41
N ILE A 341 10.43 29.52 13.02
CA ILE A 341 11.56 29.51 13.96
C ILE A 341 11.84 30.92 14.49
N ASP A 342 11.79 31.09 15.80
CA ASP A 342 12.04 32.36 16.48
C ASP A 342 13.35 33.02 16.06
N SER A 343 13.24 34.28 15.62
CA SER A 343 14.37 35.16 15.28
C SER A 343 15.32 34.56 14.24
N ALA A 344 14.81 33.73 13.32
CA ALA A 344 15.59 33.02 12.30
C ALA A 344 16.79 32.22 12.87
N SER A 345 16.69 31.74 14.11
CA SER A 345 17.80 31.06 14.76
C SER A 345 18.20 29.75 14.05
N ASN A 346 19.51 29.48 13.97
CA ASN A 346 20.07 28.19 13.54
C ASN A 346 20.38 27.26 14.73
N ALA A 347 20.15 27.69 15.97
CA ALA A 347 20.53 26.90 17.14
C ALA A 347 19.56 25.71 17.35
N PRO A 348 20.08 24.50 17.63
CA PRO A 348 19.30 23.43 18.25
C PRO A 348 18.59 23.94 19.51
N GLY A 349 17.31 23.61 19.64
CA GLY A 349 16.45 24.08 20.74
C GLY A 349 15.80 25.45 20.50
N ALA A 350 16.00 26.10 19.35
CA ALA A 350 15.29 27.35 19.06
C ALA A 350 13.77 27.13 19.07
N ARG A 351 13.05 28.12 19.60
CA ARG A 351 11.61 28.07 19.79
C ARG A 351 10.87 28.08 18.46
N ILE A 352 9.76 27.36 18.40
CA ILE A 352 8.83 27.41 17.28
C ILE A 352 7.58 28.18 17.72
N LEU A 353 7.25 29.25 17.02
CA LEU A 353 6.18 30.18 17.39
C LEU A 353 5.27 30.49 16.19
N GLN A 354 4.19 31.24 16.43
CA GLN A 354 3.41 31.84 15.35
C GLN A 354 3.83 33.29 15.08
N TRP A 355 3.96 33.69 13.81
CA TRP A 355 4.39 35.03 13.42
C TRP A 355 3.73 35.52 12.11
N TYR A 356 3.88 36.82 11.83
CA TYR A 356 3.42 37.42 10.56
C TYR A 356 4.18 36.84 9.37
N ASP A 357 3.50 36.63 8.25
CA ASP A 357 4.18 36.24 7.01
C ASP A 357 5.13 37.36 6.56
N ILE A 358 6.43 37.09 6.65
CA ILE A 358 7.52 37.97 6.22
C ILE A 358 8.33 37.29 5.11
N ASP A 359 7.81 36.20 4.55
CA ASP A 359 8.40 35.36 3.52
C ASP A 359 9.82 34.84 3.81
N GLY A 360 10.16 34.71 5.10
CA GLY A 360 11.45 34.20 5.54
C GLY A 360 11.60 32.69 5.34
N ASP A 361 12.81 32.20 5.06
CA ASP A 361 13.06 30.76 4.89
C ASP A 361 12.87 29.94 6.18
N TRP A 362 12.84 30.62 7.32
CA TRP A 362 12.51 30.04 8.62
C TRP A 362 10.99 29.92 8.88
N GLN A 363 10.16 30.32 7.92
CA GLN A 363 8.71 30.09 7.85
C GLN A 363 8.32 29.01 6.81
N LYS A 364 9.32 28.45 6.11
CA LYS A 364 9.14 27.46 5.04
C LYS A 364 9.54 26.09 5.56
N TRP A 365 8.67 25.10 5.38
CA TRP A 365 8.81 23.77 5.95
C TRP A 365 8.77 22.71 4.85
N HIS A 366 9.82 21.91 4.75
CA HIS A 366 9.87 20.72 3.93
C HIS A 366 9.18 19.56 4.65
N VAL A 367 7.97 19.25 4.20
CA VAL A 367 7.19 18.10 4.67
C VAL A 367 7.60 16.90 3.84
N GLN A 368 7.99 15.82 4.51
CA GLN A 368 8.48 14.61 3.86
C GLN A 368 7.83 13.38 4.50
N TYR A 369 7.27 12.50 3.67
CA TYR A 369 6.70 11.24 4.14
C TYR A 369 7.80 10.32 4.69
N ALA A 370 7.74 9.99 5.97
CA ALA A 370 8.72 9.11 6.63
C ALA A 370 8.40 7.62 6.38
N GLY A 371 7.14 7.30 6.09
CA GLY A 371 6.60 5.94 6.04
C GLY A 371 5.58 5.72 7.17
N HIS A 372 4.66 4.79 6.97
CA HIS A 372 3.61 4.35 7.89
C HIS A 372 2.64 5.47 8.33
N GLY A 373 2.22 6.31 7.39
CA GLY A 373 1.35 7.46 7.66
C GLY A 373 2.02 8.59 8.44
N GLN A 374 3.35 8.56 8.59
CA GLN A 374 4.12 9.53 9.36
C GLN A 374 4.92 10.46 8.45
N TYR A 375 5.19 11.65 8.96
CA TYR A 375 5.90 12.72 8.28
C TYR A 375 6.98 13.29 9.19
N ARG A 376 8.12 13.64 8.60
CA ARG A 376 9.06 14.59 9.20
C ARG A 376 8.82 15.97 8.58
N ILE A 377 8.94 17.00 9.40
CA ILE A 377 8.70 18.39 9.00
C ILE A 377 9.98 19.16 9.29
N ILE A 378 10.70 19.56 8.24
CA ILE A 378 12.05 20.11 8.32
C ILE A 378 12.03 21.58 7.91
N VAL A 379 12.57 22.50 8.71
CA VAL A 379 12.63 23.91 8.31
C VAL A 379 13.63 24.10 7.15
N ALA A 380 13.25 24.92 6.16
CA ALA A 380 14.05 25.12 4.94
C ALA A 380 15.42 25.75 5.21
N HIS A 381 15.46 26.75 6.10
CA HIS A 381 16.66 27.49 6.47
C HIS A 381 17.70 26.63 7.22
N SER A 382 17.38 26.18 8.43
CA SER A 382 18.36 25.50 9.30
C SER A 382 18.51 23.99 9.02
N ARG A 383 17.61 23.42 8.20
CA ARG A 383 17.50 21.96 7.93
C ARG A 383 17.25 21.10 9.17
N GLN A 384 16.79 21.70 10.26
CA GLN A 384 16.40 21.01 11.49
C GLN A 384 14.91 20.63 11.49
N ALA A 385 14.56 19.64 12.28
CA ALA A 385 13.21 19.10 12.38
C ALA A 385 12.36 19.86 13.40
N LEU A 386 11.06 19.98 13.11
CA LEU A 386 10.02 20.23 14.10
C LEU A 386 10.07 19.12 15.15
N ASP A 387 10.35 19.49 16.38
CA ASP A 387 10.60 18.57 17.48
C ASP A 387 9.69 18.90 18.68
N ALA A 388 9.05 17.87 19.20
CA ALA A 388 8.13 17.93 20.32
C ALA A 388 8.80 17.80 21.69
N ASN A 389 10.10 18.02 21.80
CA ASN A 389 10.90 17.78 23.00
C ASN A 389 10.73 16.32 23.54
N TYR A 390 11.42 15.97 24.62
CA TYR A 390 11.51 14.56 25.05
C TYR A 390 10.21 13.94 25.62
N TRP A 391 9.29 14.73 26.16
CA TRP A 391 8.09 14.21 26.86
C TRP A 391 6.80 14.76 26.27
N PRO A 392 5.91 13.93 25.70
CA PRO A 392 4.67 14.39 25.06
C PRO A 392 3.52 14.54 26.05
N ILE A 393 3.55 15.59 26.87
CA ILE A 393 2.47 15.97 27.77
C ILE A 393 1.80 17.27 27.31
N ASP A 394 0.68 17.60 27.93
CA ASP A 394 -0.01 18.88 27.69
C ASP A 394 0.91 20.02 28.12
N GLY A 395 1.18 20.96 27.20
CA GLY A 395 2.07 22.09 27.43
C GLY A 395 3.50 21.88 26.96
N THR A 396 3.84 20.72 26.39
CA THR A 396 5.17 20.48 25.84
C THR A 396 5.47 21.46 24.71
N LEU A 397 6.47 22.31 24.90
CA LEU A 397 6.86 23.36 23.95
C LEU A 397 7.58 22.79 22.74
N LEU A 398 7.27 23.32 21.56
CA LEU A 398 7.90 22.92 20.30
C LEU A 398 9.18 23.71 20.04
N ILE A 399 10.17 22.99 19.53
CA ILE A 399 11.52 23.49 19.24
C ILE A 399 12.00 22.91 17.91
N GLN A 400 13.06 23.49 17.32
CA GLN A 400 13.82 22.81 16.27
C GLN A 400 14.95 21.98 16.86
N GLN A 401 15.25 20.82 16.28
CA GLN A 401 16.41 19.99 16.62
C GLN A 401 17.01 19.32 15.37
N PRO A 402 18.31 18.96 15.37
CA PRO A 402 18.87 18.10 14.34
C PRO A 402 18.05 16.81 14.20
N TYR A 403 17.75 16.44 12.95
CA TYR A 403 16.92 15.27 12.68
C TYR A 403 17.63 13.98 13.12
N ASN A 404 16.97 13.18 13.95
CA ASN A 404 17.50 11.92 14.50
C ASN A 404 16.56 10.73 14.31
N SER A 405 15.44 10.90 13.59
CA SER A 405 14.41 9.87 13.34
C SER A 405 13.67 9.37 14.59
N GLY A 406 13.79 10.07 15.72
CA GLY A 406 13.05 9.78 16.94
C GLY A 406 11.56 10.17 16.82
N ASN A 407 10.70 9.47 17.57
CA ASN A 407 9.25 9.74 17.57
C ASN A 407 8.88 11.18 17.98
N SER A 408 9.77 11.92 18.64
CA SER A 408 9.60 13.34 18.95
C SER A 408 9.57 14.25 17.71
N GLN A 409 10.09 13.75 16.59
CA GLN A 409 10.24 14.47 15.33
C GLN A 409 9.33 13.93 14.22
N LEU A 410 8.46 12.97 14.56
CA LEU A 410 7.53 12.33 13.63
C LEU A 410 6.09 12.77 13.93
N TRP A 411 5.37 13.04 12.86
CA TRP A 411 4.07 13.68 12.88
C TRP A 411 3.09 12.94 11.99
N LYS A 412 1.84 12.75 12.43
CA LYS A 412 0.74 12.44 11.51
C LYS A 412 0.09 13.76 11.08
N ILE A 413 -0.30 13.85 9.81
CA ILE A 413 -1.04 15.00 9.26
C ILE A 413 -2.45 14.52 8.94
N ASN A 414 -3.41 14.92 9.77
CA ASN A 414 -4.80 14.48 9.66
C ASN A 414 -5.66 15.63 9.15
N GLU A 415 -6.57 15.36 8.21
CA GLU A 415 -7.57 16.36 7.81
C GLU A 415 -8.46 16.70 9.02
N ALA A 416 -8.74 17.99 9.19
CA ALA A 416 -9.58 18.46 10.29
C ALA A 416 -11.05 18.17 9.96
N VAL A 417 -11.72 17.38 10.82
CA VAL A 417 -13.13 17.00 10.63
C VAL A 417 -14.02 18.25 10.54
N GLY A 418 -14.85 18.31 9.51
CA GLY A 418 -15.78 19.41 9.26
C GLY A 418 -15.18 20.65 8.59
N GLU A 419 -13.91 20.59 8.16
CA GLU A 419 -13.23 21.66 7.43
C GLU A 419 -12.99 21.30 5.95
N THR A 420 -12.43 22.23 5.19
CA THR A 420 -11.94 21.94 3.84
C THR A 420 -10.70 21.02 3.87
N PRO A 421 -10.44 20.19 2.84
CA PRO A 421 -9.35 19.20 2.86
C PRO A 421 -7.93 19.77 3.03
N ASP A 422 -7.73 21.07 2.84
CA ASP A 422 -6.44 21.77 3.05
C ASP A 422 -6.19 22.17 4.51
N VAL A 423 -7.18 22.00 5.40
CA VAL A 423 -7.07 22.25 6.84
C VAL A 423 -6.78 20.95 7.57
N VAL A 424 -5.70 20.95 8.35
CA VAL A 424 -5.16 19.77 9.02
C VAL A 424 -4.94 19.98 10.50
N GLN A 425 -4.78 18.88 11.22
CA GLN A 425 -4.21 18.82 12.55
C GLN A 425 -2.88 18.05 12.47
N LEU A 426 -1.83 18.61 13.06
CA LEU A 426 -0.53 17.95 13.18
C LEU A 426 -0.49 17.18 14.51
N VAL A 427 -0.46 15.86 14.44
CA VAL A 427 -0.50 14.97 15.61
C VAL A 427 0.90 14.43 15.89
N SER A 428 1.36 14.57 17.13
CA SER A 428 2.65 14.04 17.56
C SER A 428 2.63 12.51 17.64
N VAL A 429 3.54 11.83 16.93
CA VAL A 429 3.65 10.36 16.94
C VAL A 429 4.06 9.85 18.32
N GLN A 430 5.02 10.52 18.99
CA GLN A 430 5.42 10.12 20.35
C GLN A 430 4.26 10.17 21.37
N SER A 431 3.21 10.94 21.12
CA SER A 431 2.07 11.03 22.06
C SER A 431 1.29 9.73 22.18
N PHE A 432 1.41 8.80 21.22
CA PHE A 432 0.81 7.46 21.31
C PHE A 432 1.56 6.53 22.28
N ASN A 433 2.76 6.91 22.74
CA ASN A 433 3.47 6.17 23.79
C ASN A 433 2.92 6.46 25.20
N VAL A 434 2.01 7.42 25.35
CA VAL A 434 1.38 7.76 26.63
C VAL A 434 0.10 6.93 26.78
N PRO A 435 -0.02 6.07 27.82
CA PRO A 435 -1.22 5.26 28.03
C PRO A 435 -2.50 6.11 28.06
N GLY A 436 -3.51 5.71 27.27
CA GLY A 436 -4.80 6.40 27.18
C GLY A 436 -4.80 7.69 26.35
N SER A 437 -3.66 8.08 25.76
CA SER A 437 -3.58 9.21 24.84
C SER A 437 -4.14 8.85 23.46
N SER A 438 -5.01 9.69 22.92
CA SER A 438 -5.47 9.63 21.53
C SER A 438 -4.57 10.42 20.57
N GLY A 439 -3.41 10.87 21.04
CA GLY A 439 -2.51 11.79 20.33
C GLY A 439 -2.68 13.24 20.78
N ARG A 440 -1.57 13.99 20.79
CA ARG A 440 -1.56 15.44 21.09
C ARG A 440 -1.29 16.23 19.82
N LEU A 441 -1.91 17.39 19.72
CA LEU A 441 -1.90 18.26 18.56
C LEU A 441 -0.94 19.43 18.75
N VAL A 442 -0.26 19.82 17.67
CA VAL A 442 0.42 21.13 17.59
C VAL A 442 -0.63 22.23 17.74
N SER A 443 -0.49 23.06 18.77
CA SER A 443 -1.50 24.00 19.22
C SER A 443 -0.87 25.35 19.56
N VAL A 444 -1.60 26.44 19.28
CA VAL A 444 -1.30 27.74 19.88
C VAL A 444 -1.85 27.76 21.32
N PRO A 445 -1.02 27.98 22.36
CA PRO A 445 -1.44 28.01 23.75
C PRO A 445 -2.59 28.99 24.02
N ALA A 446 -3.53 28.56 24.88
CA ALA A 446 -4.62 29.37 25.41
C ALA A 446 -5.46 30.12 24.35
N ASN A 447 -5.57 29.59 23.13
CA ASN A 447 -6.23 30.25 21.99
C ASN A 447 -5.71 31.66 21.69
N SER A 448 -4.44 31.93 22.02
CA SER A 448 -3.84 33.25 21.85
C SER A 448 -3.84 33.69 20.39
N ILE A 449 -4.20 34.94 20.16
CA ILE A 449 -4.18 35.58 18.82
C ILE A 449 -2.89 36.38 18.56
N ASN A 450 -1.98 36.42 19.53
CA ASN A 450 -0.78 37.25 19.45
C ASN A 450 0.34 36.56 18.67
N ALA A 451 1.07 37.34 17.87
CA ALA A 451 2.35 36.94 17.32
C ALA A 451 3.40 36.73 18.44
N GLY A 452 4.34 35.82 18.21
CA GLY A 452 5.46 35.53 19.13
C GLY A 452 5.15 34.45 20.16
N VAL A 453 3.93 33.89 20.13
CA VAL A 453 3.53 32.82 21.05
C VAL A 453 4.17 31.51 20.59
N GLN A 454 4.97 30.91 21.47
CA GLN A 454 5.56 29.60 21.23
C GLN A 454 4.48 28.52 21.17
N LEU A 455 4.58 27.63 20.19
CA LEU A 455 3.66 26.52 19.99
C LEU A 455 3.91 25.40 20.99
N GLN A 456 2.87 24.62 21.27
CA GLN A 456 2.92 23.51 22.22
C GLN A 456 2.18 22.28 21.69
N LEU A 457 2.36 21.14 22.37
CA LEU A 457 1.45 20.01 22.30
C LEU A 457 0.29 20.18 23.29
N TRP A 458 -0.91 19.82 22.86
CA TRP A 458 -2.10 19.80 23.70
C TRP A 458 -3.08 18.71 23.24
N GLN A 459 -3.90 18.18 24.16
CA GLN A 459 -5.02 17.30 23.78
C GLN A 459 -5.99 18.01 22.82
N ASP A 460 -6.72 17.24 22.00
CA ASP A 460 -7.70 17.81 21.07
C ASP A 460 -8.88 18.42 21.84
N VAL A 461 -9.00 19.75 21.77
CA VAL A 461 -10.09 20.54 22.35
C VAL A 461 -11.04 21.08 21.28
N LYS A 462 -10.87 20.64 20.02
CA LYS A 462 -11.73 20.95 18.86
C LYS A 462 -11.81 22.45 18.54
N THR A 463 -10.77 23.22 18.84
CA THR A 463 -10.72 24.67 18.60
C THR A 463 -9.81 25.05 17.42
N PRO A 464 -10.06 26.19 16.74
CA PRO A 464 -9.29 26.60 15.56
C PRO A 464 -7.79 26.83 15.79
N ASN A 465 -7.35 27.11 17.03
CA ASN A 465 -5.94 27.21 17.39
C ASN A 465 -5.13 25.90 17.19
N GLN A 466 -5.78 24.76 16.95
CA GLN A 466 -5.15 23.46 16.66
C GLN A 466 -5.25 23.06 15.19
N LYS A 467 -5.84 23.92 14.36
CA LYS A 467 -6.06 23.70 12.93
C LYS A 467 -5.08 24.54 12.11
N TRP A 468 -4.50 23.91 11.10
CA TRP A 468 -3.42 24.47 10.29
C TRP A 468 -3.76 24.34 8.81
N LYS A 469 -3.53 25.39 8.02
CA LYS A 469 -3.63 25.35 6.57
C LYS A 469 -2.24 25.10 5.99
N MET A 470 -2.13 24.07 5.14
CA MET A 470 -0.90 23.73 4.43
C MET A 470 -0.83 24.50 3.11
N ILE A 471 -0.05 25.58 3.05
CA ILE A 471 0.08 26.44 1.86
C ILE A 471 1.31 26.00 1.08
N ARG A 472 1.12 25.35 -0.07
CA ARG A 472 2.21 24.85 -0.92
C ARG A 472 3.01 26.01 -1.53
N LEU A 473 4.34 25.86 -1.59
CA LEU A 473 5.29 26.81 -2.16
C LEU A 473 5.72 26.47 -3.60
#